data_AF-A0A8H9WRE8-F1
#
_entry.id   AF-A0A8H9WRE8-F1
#
_cell.length_a   1.000
_cell.length_b   1.000
_cell.length_c   1.000
_cell.angle_alpha   90.00
_cell.angle_beta   90.00
_cell.angle_gamma   90.00
#
_symmetry.space_group_name_H-M   'P 1'
#
loop_
_entity.id
_entity.type
_entity.pdbx_description
1 polymer ?
#
loop_
_entity_poly.entity_id
_entity_poly.type
_entity_poly.pdbx_seq_one_letter_code
_entity_poly.pdbx_strand_id
1 'polypeptide(L)' 'MSFAREGYPFVAIGVLLAGLAWVGVAASIGGPWLRGVAALLSVLSLFTLWFFRDPTPVLPEDAGAVVAPGHGKVISISE' A
#
# COMPACT_ATOMS: atom_id res chain seq x y z
N MET A 1 -12.35 1.74 6.06
CA MET A 1 -11.02 1.26 5.64
C MET A 1 -10.00 2.12 6.36
N SER A 2 -9.19 1.52 7.24
CA SER A 2 -8.07 2.20 7.88
C SER A 2 -6.78 1.97 7.10
N PHE A 3 -5.77 2.81 7.38
CA PHE A 3 -4.40 2.62 6.92
C PHE A 3 -3.48 2.48 8.12
N ALA A 4 -2.45 1.64 7.99
CA ALA A 4 -1.39 1.56 8.99
C ALA A 4 -0.70 2.93 9.13
N ARG A 5 -0.42 3.36 10.36
CA ARG A 5 0.15 4.69 10.62
C ARG A 5 1.56 4.83 10.05
N GLU A 6 2.26 3.72 9.97
CA GLU A 6 3.61 3.57 9.42
C GLU A 6 3.61 3.77 7.90
N GLY A 7 2.46 3.59 7.25
CA GLY A 7 2.30 3.73 5.80
C GLY A 7 2.22 5.17 5.30
N TYR A 8 1.77 6.10 6.13
CA TYR A 8 1.62 7.52 5.74
C TYR A 8 2.89 8.16 5.14
N PRO A 9 4.10 8.03 5.74
CA PRO A 9 5.29 8.62 5.15
C PRO A 9 5.62 8.04 3.77
N PHE A 10 5.47 6.72 3.57
CA PHE A 10 5.77 6.07 2.29
C PHE A 10 4.79 6.50 1.19
N VAL A 11 3.49 6.56 1.53
CA VAL A 11 2.45 7.05 0.62
C VAL A 11 2.70 8.52 0.27
N ALA A 12 2.99 9.37 1.25
CA ALA A 12 3.23 10.79 1.02
C ALA A 12 4.44 11.03 0.11
N ILE A 13 5.56 10.33 0.34
CA ILE A 13 6.75 10.43 -0.51
C ILE A 13 6.45 9.93 -1.93
N GLY A 14 5.78 8.78 -2.07
CA GLY A 14 5.41 8.24 -3.38
C GLY A 14 4.56 9.22 -4.18
N VAL A 15 3.48 9.71 -3.58
CA VAL A 15 2.55 10.67 -4.22
C VAL A 15 3.26 11.96 -4.57
N LEU A 16 4.14 12.48 -3.70
CA LEU A 16 4.90 13.69 -3.96
C LEU A 16 5.85 13.50 -5.16
N LEU A 17 6.60 12.41 -5.22
CA LEU A 17 7.50 12.12 -6.34
C LEU A 17 6.74 11.91 -7.65
N ALA A 18 5.62 11.18 -7.62
CA ALA A 18 4.76 11.00 -8.78
C ALA A 18 4.19 12.34 -9.26
N GLY A 19 3.73 13.18 -8.33
CA GLY A 19 3.22 14.53 -8.62
C GLY A 19 4.29 15.43 -9.25
N LEU A 20 5.50 15.48 -8.69
CA LEU A 20 6.61 16.24 -9.25
C LEU A 20 6.99 15.76 -10.65
N ALA A 21 6.99 14.44 -10.89
CA ALA A 21 7.25 13.89 -12.21
C ALA A 21 6.18 14.33 -13.24
N TRP A 22 4.90 14.31 -12.86
CA TRP A 22 3.80 14.79 -13.71
C TRP A 22 3.86 16.31 -13.94
N VAL A 23 4.26 17.09 -12.95
CA VAL A 23 4.53 18.54 -13.12
C VAL A 23 5.65 18.76 -14.13
N GLY A 24 6.74 17.99 -14.06
CA GLY A 24 7.83 18.04 -15.04
C GLY A 24 7.36 17.69 -16.46
N VAL A 25 6.52 16.67 -16.60
CA VAL A 25 5.89 16.29 -17.88
C VAL A 25 5.04 17.44 -18.43
N ALA A 26 4.20 18.06 -17.60
CA ALA A 26 3.34 19.18 -17.99
C ALA A 26 4.15 20.42 -18.39
N ALA A 27 5.27 20.66 -17.71
CA ALA A 27 6.22 21.73 -18.02
C ALA A 27 7.13 21.42 -19.23
N SER A 28 6.96 20.27 -19.90
CA SER A 28 7.82 19.80 -21.00
C SER A 28 9.31 19.67 -20.63
N ILE A 29 9.59 19.41 -19.36
CA ILE A 29 10.94 19.16 -18.84
C ILE A 29 11.25 17.67 -18.98
N GLY A 30 12.47 17.30 -19.37
CA GLY A 30 12.92 15.90 -19.35
C GLY A 30 12.45 15.02 -20.50
N GLY A 31 11.70 15.52 -21.50
CA GLY A 31 11.38 14.74 -22.71
C GLY A 31 10.48 13.51 -22.47
N PRO A 32 10.38 12.59 -23.45
CA PRO A 32 9.35 11.54 -23.44
C PRO A 32 9.56 10.45 -22.37
N TRP A 33 10.79 10.21 -21.92
CA TRP A 33 11.07 9.18 -20.90
C TRP A 33 10.48 9.53 -19.52
N LEU A 34 10.34 10.82 -19.23
CA LEU A 34 9.79 11.29 -17.95
C LEU A 34 8.33 10.84 -17.78
N ARG A 35 7.57 10.67 -18.87
CA ARG A 35 6.21 10.10 -18.82
C ARG A 35 6.22 8.66 -18.29
N GLY A 36 7.19 7.86 -18.73
CA GLY A 36 7.37 6.49 -18.23
C GLY A 36 7.69 6.46 -16.74
N VAL A 37 8.56 7.38 -16.28
CA VAL A 37 8.89 7.53 -14.85
C VAL A 37 7.68 7.98 -14.04
N ALA A 38 6.93 8.99 -14.51
CA ALA A 38 5.74 9.48 -13.83
C ALA A 38 4.68 8.37 -13.69
N ALA A 39 4.48 7.57 -14.74
CA ALA A 39 3.59 6.41 -14.71
C ALA A 39 4.06 5.35 -13.71
N LEU A 40 5.34 4.98 -13.72
CA LEU A 40 5.92 4.00 -12.78
C LEU A 40 5.76 4.46 -11.33
N LEU A 41 6.09 5.72 -11.03
CA LEU A 41 5.95 6.29 -9.68
C LEU A 41 4.48 6.33 -9.24
N SER A 42 3.56 6.59 -10.16
CA SER A 42 2.12 6.55 -9.89
C SER A 42 1.67 5.13 -9.53
N VAL A 43 2.08 4.11 -10.30
CA VAL A 43 1.78 2.71 -9.99
C VAL A 43 2.37 2.30 -8.65
N LEU A 44 3.61 2.69 -8.34
CA LEU A 44 4.24 2.39 -7.07
C LEU A 44 3.49 3.06 -5.90
N SER A 45 3.00 4.29 -6.09
CA SER A 45 2.20 4.99 -5.08
C SER A 45 0.85 4.33 -4.84
N LEU A 46 0.22 3.81 -5.91
CA LEU A 46 -1.00 3.02 -5.77
C LEU A 46 -0.72 1.68 -5.08
N PHE A 47 0.42 1.06 -5.36
CA PHE A 47 0.87 -0.16 -4.68
C PHE A 47 1.10 0.07 -3.18
N THR A 48 1.75 1.18 -2.78
CA THR A 48 1.96 1.48 -1.36
C THR A 48 0.64 1.74 -0.63
N LEU A 49 -0.32 2.44 -1.26
CA LEU A 49 -1.68 2.59 -0.75
C LEU A 49 -2.37 1.23 -0.55
N TRP A 50 -2.24 0.32 -1.51
CA TRP A 50 -2.81 -1.01 -1.40
C TRP A 50 -2.14 -1.87 -0.31
N PHE A 51 -0.82 -1.78 -0.19
CA PHE A 51 -0.02 -2.55 0.78
C PHE A 51 -0.31 -2.15 2.23
N PHE A 52 -0.39 -0.85 2.52
CA PHE A 52 -0.64 -0.34 3.87
C PHE A 52 -2.12 -0.26 4.25
N ARG A 53 -3.02 -0.80 3.41
CA ARG A 53 -4.43 -0.91 3.77
C ARG A 53 -4.55 -1.85 4.98
N ASP A 54 -5.31 -1.43 5.98
CA ASP A 54 -5.55 -2.21 7.19
C ASP A 54 -7.03 -2.58 7.25
N PRO A 55 -7.43 -3.77 6.77
CA PRO A 55 -8.81 -4.23 6.84
C PRO A 55 -9.12 -4.74 8.25
N THR A 56 -10.28 -4.35 8.79
CA THR A 56 -10.75 -4.87 10.09
C THR A 56 -11.07 -6.37 9.97
N PRO A 57 -10.48 -7.23 10.82
CA PRO A 57 -10.80 -8.66 10.82
C PRO A 57 -12.25 -8.90 11.25
N VAL A 58 -12.90 -9.90 10.67
CA VAL A 58 -14.19 -10.40 11.15
C VAL A 58 -13.91 -11.44 12.23
N LEU A 59 -14.39 -11.19 13.45
CA LEU A 59 -14.24 -12.11 14.58
C LEU A 59 -15.50 -12.99 14.72
N PRO A 60 -15.36 -14.26 15.14
CA PRO A 60 -16.51 -15.10 15.52
C PRO A 60 -17.27 -14.52 16.71
N GLU A 61 -18.59 -14.72 16.75
CA GLU A 61 -19.46 -14.27 17.86
C GLU A 61 -19.48 -15.24 19.05
N ASP A 62 -19.01 -16.48 18.87
CA ASP A 62 -18.96 -17.50 19.93
C ASP A 62 -17.92 -17.14 21.00
N ALA A 63 -18.37 -17.02 22.26
CA ALA A 63 -17.53 -16.68 23.40
C ALA A 63 -16.48 -17.74 23.74
N GLY A 64 -16.68 -19.00 23.30
CA GLY A 64 -15.72 -20.09 23.47
C GLY A 64 -14.69 -20.20 22.33
N ALA A 65 -14.78 -19.37 21.30
CA ALA A 65 -13.94 -19.50 20.11
C ALA A 65 -12.46 -19.17 20.41
N VAL A 66 -11.57 -20.11 20.08
CA VAL A 66 -10.13 -19.86 20.01
C VAL A 66 -9.80 -19.35 18.61
N VAL A 67 -9.36 -18.09 18.51
CA VAL A 67 -9.03 -17.44 17.24
C VAL A 67 -7.54 -17.45 16.94
N ALA A 68 -7.17 -17.48 15.66
CA ALA A 68 -5.78 -17.35 15.26
C ALA A 68 -5.23 -15.96 15.62
N PRO A 69 -3.98 -15.87 16.11
CA PRO A 69 -3.37 -14.58 16.48
C PRO A 69 -3.05 -13.69 15.28
N GLY A 70 -3.05 -14.23 14.07
CA GLY A 70 -2.76 -13.49 12.84
C GLY A 70 -3.04 -14.30 11.58
N HIS A 71 -2.98 -13.61 10.43
CA HIS A 71 -3.13 -14.23 9.13
C HIS A 71 -1.84 -14.93 8.73
N GLY A 72 -1.93 -16.18 8.29
CA GLY A 72 -0.76 -16.95 7.87
C GLY A 72 -1.15 -18.33 7.37
N LYS A 73 -0.15 -19.09 6.95
CA LYS A 73 -0.31 -20.50 6.58
C LYS A 73 -0.01 -21.37 7.80
N VAL A 74 -0.95 -22.19 8.23
CA VAL A 74 -0.71 -23.23 9.24
C VAL A 74 0.18 -24.29 8.61
N ILE A 75 1.32 -24.58 9.23
CA ILE A 75 2.30 -25.56 8.72
C ILE A 75 2.30 -26.88 9.50
N SER A 76 1.84 -26.87 10.74
CA SER A 76 1.73 -28.05 11.59
C SER A 76 0.72 -27.78 12.71
N ILE A 77 -0.02 -28.82 13.08
CA ILE A 77 -0.81 -28.89 14.31
C ILE A 77 -0.43 -30.22 14.96
N SER A 78 0.02 -30.18 16.19
CA SER A 78 0.39 -31.36 16.98
C SER A 78 -0.26 -31.30 18.36
N GLU A 79 -0.38 -32.47 18.98
CA GLU A 79 -0.80 -32.63 20.38
C GLU A 79 0.27 -32.13 21.36
#